data_AF-A0AAN4YZT7-F1
#
_entry.id   AF-A0AAN4YZT7-F1
#
_cell.length_a   1.000
_cell.length_b   1.000
_cell.length_c   1.000
_cell.angle_alpha   90.00
_cell.angle_beta   90.00
_cell.angle_gamma   90.00
#
_symmetry.space_group_name_H-M   'P 1'
#
loop_
_entity.id
_entity.type
_entity.pdbx_description
1 polymer ?
#
loop_
_entity_poly.entity_id
_entity_poly.type
_entity_poly.pdbx_seq_one_letter_code
_entity_poly.pdbx_strand_id
1 'polypeptide(L)'
;MSAPIALILALFAVTEARVTFPTSEVLQANDIVNNVAAFTCDDGCKVYVDGWNDNLTITQNGNFIANFTEISGEKPYNPAGLELPAGKNYKVQAEGSFTNFVLWAVSTKAPNYGLSIGAPQGTTSIKFVGSGRYATIISSFNVLEYHSFSGTFPAGYPKIYTTGYDSVGDTRCRPVFEGRSQYNVEQSRPVIMAPIVTVDFGYSGSHSMEAIQGDG
;
A
#
# COMPACT_ATOMS: atom_id res chain seq x y z
N MET A 1 -28.80 32.85 -41.04
CA MET A 1 -27.86 31.75 -40.75
C MET A 1 -27.25 32.04 -39.41
N SER A 2 -27.75 31.41 -38.35
CA SER A 2 -27.27 31.63 -36.98
C SER A 2 -26.98 30.27 -36.36
N ALA A 3 -25.72 29.99 -36.09
CA ALA A 3 -25.25 28.74 -35.50
C ALA A 3 -25.52 28.75 -33.98
N PRO A 4 -25.97 27.64 -33.38
CA PRO A 4 -26.03 27.52 -31.92
C PRO A 4 -24.64 27.21 -31.36
N ILE A 5 -24.20 28.00 -30.37
CA ILE A 5 -23.02 27.74 -29.55
C ILE A 5 -23.38 26.62 -28.58
N ALA A 6 -22.88 25.41 -28.84
CA ALA A 6 -22.94 24.31 -27.90
C ALA A 6 -21.94 24.55 -26.77
N LEU A 7 -22.45 24.96 -25.61
CA LEU A 7 -21.68 25.08 -24.38
C LEU A 7 -21.35 23.66 -23.89
N ILE A 8 -20.10 23.24 -24.08
CA ILE A 8 -19.58 21.96 -23.57
C ILE A 8 -19.46 22.10 -22.04
N LEU A 9 -20.44 21.57 -21.31
CA LEU A 9 -20.26 21.18 -19.92
C LEU A 9 -19.25 20.02 -19.90
N ALA A 10 -17.98 20.36 -19.65
CA ALA A 10 -17.00 19.38 -19.22
C ALA A 10 -17.43 18.91 -17.83
N LEU A 11 -18.16 17.80 -17.79
CA LEU A 11 -18.34 16.97 -16.60
C LEU A 11 -16.94 16.65 -16.07
N PHE A 12 -16.56 17.27 -14.95
CA PHE A 12 -15.54 16.72 -14.08
C PHE A 12 -16.09 15.40 -13.54
N ALA A 13 -15.96 14.34 -14.31
CA ALA A 13 -16.00 12.99 -13.78
C ALA A 13 -14.77 12.89 -12.87
N VAL A 14 -14.95 13.22 -11.59
CA VAL A 14 -14.08 12.74 -10.53
C VAL A 14 -14.30 11.23 -10.53
N THR A 15 -13.64 10.52 -11.45
CA THR A 15 -13.47 9.09 -11.31
C THR A 15 -12.62 8.94 -10.06
N GLU A 16 -13.28 8.68 -8.93
CA GLU A 16 -12.66 8.10 -7.73
C GLU A 16 -12.04 6.79 -8.20
N ALA A 17 -10.80 6.88 -8.69
CA ALA A 17 -10.03 5.78 -9.21
C ALA A 17 -9.48 5.00 -8.02
N ARG A 18 -10.38 4.33 -7.31
CA ARG A 18 -10.03 3.39 -6.25
C ARG A 18 -9.10 2.35 -6.85
N VAL A 19 -7.91 2.23 -6.26
CA VAL A 19 -6.89 1.29 -6.73
C VAL A 19 -7.28 -0.12 -6.26
N THR A 20 -7.91 -0.86 -7.16
CA THR A 20 -8.23 -2.28 -6.96
C THR A 20 -7.24 -3.13 -7.74
N PHE A 21 -6.69 -4.12 -7.05
CA PHE A 21 -5.84 -5.15 -7.65
C PHE A 21 -6.62 -6.48 -7.69
N PRO A 22 -6.15 -7.49 -8.45
CA PRO A 22 -6.89 -8.74 -8.61
C PRO A 22 -7.22 -9.46 -7.30
N THR A 23 -6.35 -9.34 -6.28
CA THR A 23 -6.49 -10.06 -5.01
C THR A 23 -6.29 -9.15 -3.79
N SER A 24 -6.23 -7.85 -4.01
CA SER A 24 -6.06 -6.89 -2.92
C SER A 24 -6.66 -5.53 -3.25
N GLU A 25 -6.91 -4.74 -2.22
CA GLU A 25 -7.55 -3.43 -2.34
C GLU A 25 -6.84 -2.44 -1.44
N VAL A 26 -6.55 -1.25 -1.97
CA VAL A 26 -5.93 -0.16 -1.22
C VAL A 26 -6.96 0.96 -1.06
N LEU A 27 -7.16 1.38 0.18
CA LEU A 27 -7.98 2.54 0.54
C LEU A 27 -7.12 3.64 1.11
N GLN A 28 -7.48 4.88 0.81
CA GLN A 28 -6.87 6.10 1.31
C GLN A 28 -7.94 7.03 1.90
N ALA A 29 -7.50 8.13 2.51
CA ALA A 29 -8.39 9.15 3.07
C ALA A 29 -9.44 9.67 2.07
N ASN A 30 -9.07 9.82 0.80
CA ASN A 30 -9.99 10.29 -0.26
C ASN A 30 -11.09 9.27 -0.61
N ASP A 31 -10.94 7.99 -0.23
CA ASP A 31 -11.99 6.98 -0.45
C ASP A 31 -13.13 7.07 0.58
N ILE A 32 -12.97 7.86 1.65
CA ILE A 32 -14.00 8.07 2.68
C ILE A 32 -15.00 9.10 2.15
N VAL A 33 -16.18 8.62 1.75
CA VAL A 33 -17.31 9.45 1.31
C VAL A 33 -18.46 9.28 2.30
N ASN A 34 -18.98 10.39 2.83
CA ASN A 34 -19.98 10.37 3.91
C ASN A 34 -19.53 9.53 5.12
N ASN A 35 -18.26 9.70 5.54
CA ASN A 35 -17.62 9.00 6.65
C ASN A 35 -17.48 7.47 6.48
N VAL A 36 -17.62 6.94 5.26
CA VAL A 36 -17.46 5.51 5.01
C VAL A 36 -16.71 5.21 3.72
N ALA A 37 -15.90 4.15 3.73
CA ALA A 37 -15.30 3.55 2.54
C ALA A 37 -15.48 2.03 2.61
N ALA A 38 -16.18 1.43 1.65
CA ALA A 38 -16.31 -0.03 1.60
C ALA A 38 -15.00 -0.70 1.18
N PHE A 39 -14.77 -1.98 1.47
CA PHE A 39 -13.75 -2.79 0.80
C PHE A 39 -14.18 -4.26 0.72
N THR A 40 -13.52 -5.01 -0.15
CA THR A 40 -13.83 -6.42 -0.43
C THR A 40 -12.99 -7.35 0.44
N CYS A 41 -13.64 -8.38 1.01
CA CYS A 41 -12.99 -9.44 1.78
C CYS A 41 -13.76 -10.77 1.59
N ASP A 42 -14.22 -11.03 0.35
CA ASP A 42 -15.13 -12.14 0.03
C ASP A 42 -14.57 -13.51 0.39
N ASP A 43 -13.26 -13.70 0.25
CA ASP A 43 -12.54 -14.94 0.58
C ASP A 43 -11.90 -14.94 1.98
N GLY A 44 -12.16 -13.90 2.75
CA GLY A 44 -11.37 -13.53 3.91
C GLY A 44 -10.11 -12.81 3.47
N CYS A 45 -9.56 -12.02 4.38
CA CYS A 45 -8.44 -11.15 4.05
C CYS A 45 -7.62 -10.83 5.29
N LYS A 46 -6.40 -10.36 5.06
CA LYS A 46 -5.58 -9.73 6.06
C LYS A 46 -5.49 -8.25 5.76
N VAL A 47 -5.79 -7.41 6.75
CA VAL A 47 -5.75 -5.96 6.62
C VAL A 47 -4.54 -5.39 7.32
N TYR A 48 -3.95 -4.39 6.68
CA TYR A 48 -2.78 -3.65 7.14
C TYR A 48 -3.10 -2.16 7.09
N VAL A 49 -2.59 -1.41 8.04
CA VAL A 49 -2.74 0.05 8.10
C VAL A 49 -1.41 0.70 8.44
N ASP A 50 -1.23 1.95 8.04
CA ASP A 50 0.04 2.69 8.17
C ASP A 50 0.04 3.78 9.24
N GLY A 51 -1.00 3.82 10.07
CA GLY A 51 -1.18 4.83 11.13
C GLY A 51 -1.91 4.30 12.35
N TRP A 52 -1.70 4.95 13.50
CA TRP A 52 -2.56 4.83 14.69
C TRP A 52 -3.69 5.85 14.62
N ASN A 53 -4.94 5.39 14.64
CA ASN A 53 -6.09 6.27 14.61
C ASN A 53 -7.33 5.59 15.21
N ASP A 54 -7.76 6.05 16.39
CA ASP A 54 -8.95 5.52 17.07
C ASP A 54 -10.27 5.94 16.42
N ASN A 55 -10.23 6.98 15.58
CA ASN A 55 -11.40 7.49 14.84
C ASN A 55 -11.61 6.76 13.51
N LEU A 56 -10.70 5.86 13.11
CA LEU A 56 -10.87 5.02 11.92
C LEU A 56 -11.12 3.58 12.35
N THR A 57 -12.34 3.11 12.10
CA THR A 57 -12.79 1.77 12.52
C THR A 57 -13.12 0.90 11.33
N ILE A 58 -12.82 -0.40 11.44
CA ILE A 58 -13.32 -1.41 10.53
C ILE A 58 -14.63 -1.94 11.11
N THR A 59 -15.68 -1.91 10.29
CA THR A 59 -16.97 -2.49 10.61
C THR A 59 -17.41 -3.51 9.58
N GLN A 60 -18.27 -4.44 9.99
CA GLN A 60 -18.97 -5.34 9.09
C GLN A 60 -20.44 -5.38 9.44
N ASN A 61 -21.30 -5.09 8.47
CA ASN A 61 -22.75 -4.98 8.67
C ASN A 61 -23.12 -4.02 9.84
N GLY A 62 -22.33 -2.96 10.04
CA GLY A 62 -22.52 -1.98 11.11
C GLY A 62 -21.96 -2.38 12.49
N ASN A 63 -21.42 -3.59 12.64
CA ASN A 63 -20.77 -4.02 13.88
C ASN A 63 -19.30 -3.64 13.85
N PHE A 64 -18.80 -3.05 14.94
CA PHE A 64 -17.39 -2.78 15.16
C PHE A 64 -16.57 -4.08 15.18
N ILE A 65 -15.41 -4.05 14.52
CA ILE A 65 -14.43 -5.16 14.52
C ILE A 65 -13.14 -4.72 15.22
N ALA A 66 -12.54 -3.64 14.74
CA ALA A 66 -11.29 -3.09 15.27
C ALA A 66 -11.11 -1.64 14.82
N ASN A 67 -10.28 -0.86 15.52
CA ASN A 67 -9.78 0.43 15.04
C ASN A 67 -8.34 0.32 14.50
N PHE A 68 -7.83 1.38 13.88
CA PHE A 68 -6.49 1.35 13.28
C PHE A 68 -5.38 1.21 14.34
N THR A 69 -5.61 1.70 15.55
CA THR A 69 -4.67 1.52 16.67
C THR A 69 -4.53 0.05 17.08
N GLU A 70 -5.63 -0.68 17.16
CA GLU A 70 -5.65 -2.12 17.42
C GLU A 70 -4.96 -2.93 16.32
N ILE A 71 -5.15 -2.53 15.05
CA ILE A 71 -4.51 -3.20 13.89
C ILE A 71 -3.00 -2.94 13.87
N SER A 72 -2.57 -1.69 14.08
CA SER A 72 -1.15 -1.33 14.10
C SER A 72 -0.42 -1.86 15.34
N GLY A 73 -1.12 -2.04 16.46
CA GLY A 73 -0.54 -2.44 17.74
C GLY A 73 0.49 -1.43 18.27
N GLU A 74 1.28 -1.82 19.28
CA GLU A 74 2.27 -0.94 19.94
C GLU A 74 3.60 -0.77 19.16
N LYS A 75 3.69 -1.30 17.93
CA LYS A 75 4.95 -1.32 17.18
C LYS A 75 4.88 -0.34 16.00
N PRO A 76 6.00 0.31 15.64
CA PRO A 76 6.09 1.16 14.46
C PRO A 76 6.00 0.39 13.12
N TYR A 77 5.71 -0.91 13.21
CA TYR A 77 5.53 -1.84 12.11
C TYR A 77 4.83 -3.09 12.66
N ASN A 78 3.65 -3.42 12.13
CA ASN A 78 2.96 -4.67 12.42
C ASN A 78 2.84 -5.58 11.19
N PRO A 79 3.78 -6.51 10.98
CA PRO A 79 3.67 -7.49 9.88
C PRO A 79 2.52 -8.46 10.04
N ALA A 80 1.95 -8.61 11.23
CA ALA A 80 0.90 -9.59 11.47
C ALA A 80 -0.42 -9.17 10.81
N GLY A 81 -0.68 -7.86 10.73
CA GLY A 81 -1.98 -7.31 10.32
C GLY A 81 -3.13 -7.80 11.20
N LEU A 82 -4.35 -7.63 10.72
CA LEU A 82 -5.56 -8.22 11.30
C LEU A 82 -6.20 -9.17 10.29
N GLU A 83 -6.47 -10.41 10.70
CA GLU A 83 -7.23 -11.37 9.88
C GLU A 83 -8.73 -11.13 10.02
N LEU A 84 -9.39 -10.96 8.89
CA LEU A 84 -10.84 -10.83 8.79
C LEU A 84 -11.41 -12.09 8.11
N PRO A 85 -12.50 -12.66 8.64
CA PRO A 85 -13.13 -13.82 8.03
C PRO A 85 -13.74 -13.47 6.66
N ALA A 86 -14.06 -14.50 5.88
CA ALA A 86 -14.77 -14.32 4.63
C ALA A 86 -16.11 -13.63 4.85
N GLY A 87 -16.37 -12.56 4.10
CA GLY A 87 -17.63 -11.84 4.22
C GLY A 87 -17.75 -10.61 3.33
N LYS A 88 -18.93 -10.00 3.39
CA LYS A 88 -19.31 -8.82 2.61
C LYS A 88 -19.55 -7.62 3.51
N ASN A 89 -19.68 -6.45 2.88
CA ASN A 89 -20.04 -5.19 3.53
C ASN A 89 -19.03 -4.75 4.60
N TYR A 90 -17.75 -5.06 4.40
CA TYR A 90 -16.69 -4.47 5.19
C TYR A 90 -16.55 -2.99 4.82
N LYS A 91 -16.35 -2.16 5.85
CA LYS A 91 -16.18 -0.72 5.70
C LYS A 91 -15.11 -0.22 6.65
N VAL A 92 -14.35 0.78 6.20
CA VAL A 92 -13.71 1.75 7.07
C VAL A 92 -14.73 2.84 7.36
N GLN A 93 -14.91 3.18 8.64
CA GLN A 93 -15.81 4.24 9.09
C GLN A 93 -15.00 5.28 9.86
N ALA A 94 -15.22 6.55 9.52
CA ALA A 94 -14.60 7.69 10.19
C ALA A 94 -15.54 8.25 11.26
N GLU A 95 -15.10 8.22 12.51
CA GLU A 95 -15.82 8.75 13.67
C GLU A 95 -15.15 10.05 14.11
N GLY A 96 -15.48 11.15 13.41
CA GLY A 96 -14.92 12.47 13.68
C GLY A 96 -13.75 12.83 12.77
N SER A 97 -12.81 13.63 13.27
CA SER A 97 -11.66 14.08 12.49
C SER A 97 -10.64 12.95 12.35
N PHE A 98 -10.17 12.72 11.13
CA PHE A 98 -9.11 11.76 10.82
C PHE A 98 -8.03 12.42 9.96
N THR A 99 -6.85 11.80 9.94
CA THR A 99 -5.70 12.21 9.11
C THR A 99 -5.60 11.35 7.87
N ASN A 100 -4.62 11.62 7.00
CA ASN A 100 -4.28 10.68 5.93
C ASN A 100 -4.00 9.29 6.49
N PHE A 101 -4.41 8.29 5.71
CA PHE A 101 -4.18 6.88 6.00
C PHE A 101 -4.06 6.10 4.70
N VAL A 102 -3.49 4.90 4.82
CA VAL A 102 -3.54 3.83 3.84
C VAL A 102 -3.98 2.56 4.56
N LEU A 103 -5.05 1.95 4.07
CA LEU A 103 -5.43 0.58 4.40
C LEU A 103 -5.18 -0.30 3.19
N TRP A 104 -4.57 -1.46 3.42
CA TRP A 104 -4.42 -2.49 2.40
C TRP A 104 -5.05 -3.79 2.85
N ALA A 105 -6.08 -4.24 2.12
CA ALA A 105 -6.75 -5.51 2.34
C ALA A 105 -6.24 -6.54 1.34
N VAL A 106 -5.69 -7.66 1.83
CA VAL A 106 -5.10 -8.72 1.01
C VAL A 106 -5.93 -9.99 1.17
N SER A 107 -6.51 -10.48 0.08
CA SER A 107 -7.27 -11.74 0.08
C SER A 107 -6.43 -12.91 0.59
N THR A 108 -7.05 -13.86 1.29
CA THR A 108 -6.42 -15.13 1.67
C THR A 108 -5.94 -15.96 0.47
N LYS A 109 -6.49 -15.70 -0.72
CA LYS A 109 -6.06 -16.33 -1.99
C LYS A 109 -4.97 -15.55 -2.71
N ALA A 110 -4.55 -14.41 -2.19
CA ALA A 110 -3.51 -13.61 -2.82
C ALA A 110 -2.15 -14.35 -2.74
N PRO A 111 -1.34 -14.34 -3.81
CA PRO A 111 -0.01 -14.98 -3.80
C PRO A 111 0.94 -14.42 -2.73
N ASN A 112 0.67 -13.21 -2.25
CA ASN A 112 1.42 -12.52 -1.19
C ASN A 112 0.79 -12.64 0.20
N TYR A 113 -0.23 -13.46 0.38
CA TYR A 113 -0.84 -13.65 1.69
C TYR A 113 0.21 -14.14 2.70
N GLY A 114 0.36 -13.43 3.81
CA GLY A 114 1.32 -13.75 4.87
C GLY A 114 2.77 -13.30 4.61
N LEU A 115 3.06 -12.59 3.52
CA LEU A 115 4.36 -11.93 3.34
C LEU A 115 4.49 -10.73 4.30
N SER A 116 5.74 -10.42 4.66
CA SER A 116 6.08 -9.27 5.52
C SER A 116 5.80 -7.93 4.80
N ILE A 117 5.13 -7.00 5.49
CA ILE A 117 4.63 -5.74 4.90
C ILE A 117 5.01 -4.55 5.77
N GLY A 118 5.98 -3.74 5.37
CA GLY A 118 6.31 -2.56 6.17
C GLY A 118 5.23 -1.49 6.09
N ALA A 119 4.84 -0.97 7.24
CA ALA A 119 3.91 0.15 7.34
C ALA A 119 4.56 1.16 8.29
N PRO A 120 5.44 2.05 7.78
CA PRO A 120 6.24 2.91 8.65
C PRO A 120 5.29 3.83 9.41
N GLN A 121 5.42 3.86 10.72
CA GLN A 121 4.62 4.74 11.57
C GLN A 121 5.43 6.01 11.87
N GLY A 122 4.92 7.15 11.43
CA GLY A 122 5.60 8.44 11.55
C GLY A 122 6.97 8.47 10.84
N THR A 123 7.82 9.45 11.13
CA THR A 123 9.12 9.68 10.45
C THR A 123 10.19 8.59 10.69
N THR A 124 9.81 7.41 11.16
CA THR A 124 10.70 6.28 11.43
C THR A 124 11.07 5.56 10.14
N SER A 125 12.37 5.31 9.96
CA SER A 125 12.89 4.43 8.91
C SER A 125 12.43 2.97 9.13
N ILE A 126 11.92 2.30 8.10
CA ILE A 126 11.82 0.83 8.12
C ILE A 126 13.04 0.23 7.45
N LYS A 127 13.80 -0.53 8.22
CA LYS A 127 14.81 -1.44 7.68
C LYS A 127 14.21 -2.82 7.45
N PHE A 128 14.12 -3.21 6.20
CA PHE A 128 13.82 -4.57 5.80
C PHE A 128 15.08 -5.39 5.79
N VAL A 129 15.10 -6.47 6.56
CA VAL A 129 16.12 -7.52 6.48
C VAL A 129 15.39 -8.83 6.31
N GLY A 130 15.63 -9.53 5.20
CA GLY A 130 14.84 -10.69 4.85
C GLY A 130 15.50 -11.61 3.83
N SER A 131 14.78 -12.68 3.51
CA SER A 131 15.18 -13.67 2.50
C SER A 131 14.14 -13.88 1.40
N GLY A 132 12.96 -13.26 1.51
CA GLY A 132 11.89 -13.36 0.51
C GLY A 132 12.13 -12.41 -0.66
N ARG A 133 11.82 -12.81 -1.89
CA ARG A 133 12.07 -12.00 -3.10
C ARG A 133 11.41 -10.62 -3.11
N TYR A 134 10.30 -10.46 -2.40
CA TYR A 134 9.51 -9.24 -2.43
C TYR A 134 9.30 -8.67 -1.02
N ALA A 135 9.30 -7.34 -0.93
CA ALA A 135 8.83 -6.60 0.24
C ALA A 135 7.79 -5.58 -0.24
N THR A 136 6.66 -5.48 0.47
CA THR A 136 5.66 -4.44 0.18
C THR A 136 5.61 -3.45 1.33
N ILE A 137 5.48 -2.17 1.00
CA ILE A 137 5.37 -1.08 1.94
C ILE A 137 4.09 -0.32 1.66
N ILE A 138 3.37 0.05 2.72
CA ILE A 138 2.25 0.99 2.66
C ILE A 138 2.59 2.27 3.43
N SER A 139 2.17 3.43 2.92
CA SER A 139 2.40 4.71 3.59
C SER A 139 1.48 5.81 3.06
N SER A 140 0.93 6.60 3.98
CA SER A 140 0.10 7.78 3.77
C SER A 140 0.91 9.06 3.66
N PHE A 141 2.23 8.96 3.81
CA PHE A 141 3.15 10.06 3.59
C PHE A 141 3.31 10.30 2.09
N ASN A 142 3.67 11.53 1.75
CA ASN A 142 3.79 11.94 0.35
C ASN A 142 4.92 11.19 -0.37
N VAL A 143 5.98 10.85 0.36
CA VAL A 143 7.24 10.36 -0.22
C VAL A 143 7.85 9.27 0.65
N LEU A 144 8.34 8.22 -0.03
CA LEU A 144 9.25 7.23 0.51
C LEU A 144 10.60 7.30 -0.22
N GLU A 145 11.69 7.60 0.51
CA GLU A 145 13.07 7.45 0.02
C GLU A 145 13.57 6.05 0.35
N TYR A 146 14.01 5.32 -0.67
CA TYR A 146 14.61 4.00 -0.52
C TYR A 146 16.11 4.11 -0.63
N HIS A 147 16.86 3.42 0.23
CA HIS A 147 18.32 3.40 0.17
C HIS A 147 18.88 2.19 0.93
N SER A 148 20.21 2.15 1.10
CA SER A 148 20.91 1.10 1.84
C SER A 148 20.59 -0.31 1.33
N PHE A 149 20.35 -0.46 0.03
CA PHE A 149 20.15 -1.76 -0.58
C PHE A 149 21.40 -2.61 -0.41
N SER A 150 21.25 -3.85 0.04
CA SER A 150 22.35 -4.81 0.17
C SER A 150 21.90 -6.21 -0.21
N GLY A 151 22.76 -6.99 -0.85
CA GLY A 151 22.44 -8.35 -1.32
C GLY A 151 23.42 -8.79 -2.41
N THR A 152 23.22 -9.96 -2.99
CA THR A 152 24.05 -10.44 -4.13
C THR A 152 23.36 -10.34 -5.49
N PHE A 153 22.05 -10.06 -5.51
CA PHE A 153 21.22 -9.79 -6.70
C PHE A 153 21.51 -10.67 -7.96
N PRO A 154 21.62 -12.01 -7.86
CA PRO A 154 22.08 -12.87 -8.96
C PRO A 154 21.05 -13.08 -10.08
N ALA A 155 19.77 -12.93 -9.80
CA ALA A 155 18.67 -13.15 -10.75
C ALA A 155 18.09 -11.83 -11.32
N GLY A 156 18.82 -10.74 -11.14
CA GLY A 156 18.43 -9.38 -11.53
C GLY A 156 18.60 -8.39 -10.38
N TYR A 157 18.69 -7.12 -10.72
CA TYR A 157 18.81 -6.03 -9.74
C TYR A 157 17.45 -5.63 -9.19
N PRO A 158 17.40 -5.01 -7.99
CA PRO A 158 16.17 -4.54 -7.40
C PRO A 158 15.35 -3.63 -8.30
N LYS A 159 14.05 -3.86 -8.29
CA LYS A 159 13.03 -3.08 -8.99
C LYS A 159 12.01 -2.58 -7.98
N ILE A 160 11.51 -1.37 -8.18
CA ILE A 160 10.48 -0.77 -7.32
C ILE A 160 9.25 -0.47 -8.17
N TYR A 161 8.09 -0.88 -7.70
CA TYR A 161 6.80 -0.72 -8.35
C TYR A 161 5.82 0.01 -7.44
N THR A 162 4.98 0.89 -7.98
CA THR A 162 3.93 1.62 -7.25
C THR A 162 2.62 0.84 -7.22
N THR A 163 2.70 -0.42 -6.82
CA THR A 163 1.57 -1.36 -6.74
C THR A 163 1.77 -2.32 -5.57
N GLY A 164 0.70 -3.00 -5.17
CA GLY A 164 0.83 -4.23 -4.40
C GLY A 164 1.45 -5.37 -5.21
N TYR A 165 1.91 -6.41 -4.50
CA TYR A 165 2.60 -7.57 -5.05
C TYR A 165 1.86 -8.21 -6.22
N ASP A 166 0.54 -8.31 -6.12
CA ASP A 166 -0.32 -9.05 -7.05
C ASP A 166 -0.31 -8.50 -8.47
N SER A 167 0.16 -7.26 -8.68
CA SER A 167 0.32 -6.70 -10.02
C SER A 167 1.76 -6.62 -10.53
N VAL A 168 2.76 -7.00 -9.73
CA VAL A 168 4.18 -7.00 -10.16
C VAL A 168 4.43 -7.99 -11.31
N GLY A 169 3.64 -9.07 -11.38
CA GLY A 169 3.68 -10.03 -12.48
C GLY A 169 2.94 -9.59 -13.76
N ASP A 170 2.17 -8.50 -13.72
CA ASP A 170 1.48 -7.99 -14.90
C ASP A 170 2.47 -7.29 -15.83
N THR A 171 2.57 -7.74 -17.07
CA THR A 171 3.45 -7.16 -18.11
C THR A 171 3.20 -5.67 -18.38
N ARG A 172 2.03 -5.15 -18.02
CA ARG A 172 1.69 -3.72 -18.13
C ARG A 172 2.20 -2.90 -16.95
N CYS A 173 2.44 -3.54 -15.81
CA CYS A 173 3.05 -2.90 -14.64
C CYS A 173 4.55 -2.75 -14.89
N ARG A 174 5.02 -1.51 -14.98
CA ARG A 174 6.45 -1.21 -15.16
C ARG A 174 7.04 -0.69 -13.86
N PRO A 175 8.30 -1.05 -13.55
CA PRO A 175 8.95 -0.49 -12.39
C PRO A 175 9.20 1.00 -12.59
N VAL A 176 9.00 1.78 -11.53
CA VAL A 176 9.37 3.20 -11.47
C VAL A 176 10.86 3.39 -11.21
N PHE A 177 11.53 2.35 -10.71
CA PHE A 177 12.98 2.26 -10.57
C PHE A 177 13.45 0.84 -10.89
N GLU A 178 14.55 0.72 -11.64
CA GLU A 178 15.23 -0.54 -11.89
C GLU A 178 16.75 -0.32 -11.79
N GLY A 179 17.37 -1.07 -10.89
CA GLY A 179 18.82 -1.10 -10.76
C GLY A 179 19.51 -1.60 -12.02
N ARG A 180 20.66 -1.00 -12.37
CA ARG A 180 21.44 -1.40 -13.57
C ARG A 180 22.72 -2.16 -13.24
N SER A 181 23.16 -2.11 -11.99
CA SER A 181 24.32 -2.82 -11.46
C SER A 181 24.22 -2.90 -9.94
N GLN A 182 25.01 -3.80 -9.32
CA GLN A 182 25.16 -3.88 -7.86
C GLN A 182 25.52 -2.50 -7.27
N TYR A 183 26.59 -1.90 -7.80
CA TYR A 183 27.06 -0.60 -7.36
C TYR A 183 26.01 0.50 -7.55
N ASN A 184 25.28 0.49 -8.67
CA ASN A 184 24.23 1.46 -8.90
C ASN A 184 23.12 1.34 -7.84
N VAL A 185 22.68 0.13 -7.53
CA VAL A 185 21.62 -0.12 -6.53
C VAL A 185 22.04 0.33 -5.15
N GLU A 186 23.24 -0.06 -4.70
CA GLU A 186 23.77 0.27 -3.37
C GLU A 186 23.95 1.78 -3.15
N GLN A 187 24.18 2.54 -4.22
CA GLN A 187 24.35 4.00 -4.18
C GLN A 187 23.07 4.78 -4.54
N SER A 188 22.00 4.11 -4.95
CA SER A 188 20.77 4.78 -5.38
C SER A 188 19.92 5.20 -4.17
N ARG A 189 19.21 6.32 -4.34
CA ARG A 189 18.26 6.87 -3.39
C ARG A 189 16.93 7.22 -4.08
N PRO A 190 16.20 6.26 -4.68
CA PRO A 190 14.98 6.58 -5.40
C PRO A 190 13.90 7.07 -4.42
N VAL A 191 13.20 8.10 -4.87
CA VAL A 191 12.13 8.79 -4.14
C VAL A 191 10.82 8.45 -4.82
N ILE A 192 9.94 7.72 -4.14
CA ILE A 192 8.70 7.18 -4.71
C ILE A 192 7.48 7.77 -3.99
N MET A 193 6.51 8.25 -4.75
CA MET A 193 5.25 8.82 -4.26
C MET A 193 4.12 7.85 -4.57
N ALA A 194 3.80 6.95 -3.64
CA ALA A 194 2.69 6.02 -3.81
C ALA A 194 2.22 5.48 -2.45
N PRO A 195 0.90 5.21 -2.31
CA PRO A 195 0.35 4.65 -1.07
C PRO A 195 0.80 3.21 -0.80
N ILE A 196 1.16 2.49 -1.87
CA ILE A 196 1.66 1.13 -1.81
C ILE A 196 2.84 0.98 -2.78
N VAL A 197 3.89 0.34 -2.31
CA VAL A 197 5.12 0.10 -3.08
C VAL A 197 5.59 -1.33 -2.86
N THR A 198 5.82 -2.08 -3.93
CA THR A 198 6.49 -3.38 -3.86
C THR A 198 7.90 -3.28 -4.43
N VAL A 199 8.87 -3.76 -3.65
CA VAL A 199 10.25 -3.96 -4.07
C VAL A 199 10.41 -5.44 -4.46
N ASP A 200 10.82 -5.69 -5.71
CA ASP A 200 11.32 -6.99 -6.17
C ASP A 200 12.84 -6.98 -6.10
N PHE A 201 13.44 -7.75 -5.19
CA PHE A 201 14.90 -7.85 -5.07
C PHE A 201 15.53 -8.67 -6.21
N GLY A 202 14.71 -9.29 -7.07
CA GLY A 202 15.14 -10.13 -8.18
C GLY A 202 15.41 -11.59 -7.79
N TYR A 203 15.62 -11.88 -6.51
CA TYR A 203 15.94 -13.23 -6.00
C TYR A 203 15.44 -13.45 -4.56
N SER A 204 15.30 -14.72 -4.18
CA SER A 204 15.14 -15.13 -2.77
C SER A 204 16.50 -15.47 -2.16
N GLY A 205 16.83 -14.87 -1.02
CA GLY A 205 18.12 -15.00 -0.32
C GLY A 205 18.39 -13.75 0.52
N SER A 206 19.44 -13.74 1.36
CA SER A 206 19.69 -12.62 2.29
C SER A 206 19.85 -11.28 1.55
N HIS A 207 19.02 -10.30 1.90
CA HIS A 207 19.10 -8.91 1.42
C HIS A 207 18.56 -7.94 2.48
N SER A 208 18.85 -6.66 2.27
CA SER A 208 18.23 -5.59 3.05
C SER A 208 17.99 -4.33 2.22
N MET A 209 17.09 -3.48 2.71
CA MET A 209 16.76 -2.16 2.17
C MET A 209 16.17 -1.33 3.31
N GLU A 210 16.34 -0.01 3.22
CA GLU A 210 15.74 0.92 4.15
C GLU A 210 14.81 1.87 3.40
N ALA A 211 13.60 2.07 3.95
CA ALA A 211 12.62 3.03 3.47
C ALA A 211 12.40 4.10 4.55
N ILE A 212 12.61 5.37 4.19
CA ILE A 212 12.39 6.52 5.07
C ILE A 212 11.22 7.33 4.55
N GLN A 213 10.33 7.72 5.45
CA GLN A 213 9.27 8.68 5.15
C GLN A 213 9.83 10.09 5.11
N GLY A 214 9.50 10.83 4.05
CA GLY A 214 9.83 12.23 3.90
C GLY A 214 8.58 13.08 3.74
N ASP A 215 8.59 14.25 4.38
CA ASP A 215 7.72 15.36 3.99
C ASP A 215 8.44 16.06 2.84
N GLY A 216 7.91 15.91 1.63
CA GLY A 216 8.48 16.50 0.40
C GLY A 216 8.61 18.03 0.46
#